data_AF-A0A381RMI5-F1
#
_entry.id   AF-A0A381RMI5-F1
#
_cell.length_a   1.000
_cell.length_b   1.000
_cell.length_c   1.000
_cell.angle_alpha   90.00
_cell.angle_beta   90.00
_cell.angle_gamma   90.00
#
_symmetry.space_group_name_H-M   'P 1'
#
loop_
_entity.id
_entity.type
_entity.pdbx_description
1 polymer ?
#
loop_
_entity_poly.entity_id
_entity_poly.type
_entity_poly.pdbx_seq_one_letter_code
_entity_poly.pdbx_strand_id
1 'polypeptide(L)'
;VDWLPKDDSNLCVKAWQKMVDAFELGGVSIELEKRIPAGGGLGGGSSNAATILKGLRKLYELDVSDDELETIGIDLGADVPFFIKGKTQIGDGVGEILKPIETIINGSYLLVAPDLHIDTKWAYGEFRNILDRPNEIVNFPGFIRKEIIPFELFENDFEAIVVPAYPEIGQIKNSLRVHGARFASLSGSGSTVFGVFDEDADAKSAESHFSSRYNTFITNPTL
;
A
#
# COMPACT_ATOMS: atom_id res chain seq x y z
N VAL A 1 4.12 -18.60 6.48
CA VAL A 1 2.90 -18.42 7.31
C VAL A 1 1.89 -19.48 6.93
N ASP A 2 1.12 -20.00 7.88
CA ASP A 2 0.23 -21.16 7.64
C ASP A 2 -1.19 -20.78 7.21
N TRP A 3 -1.57 -19.51 7.41
CA TRP A 3 -2.91 -19.00 7.08
C TRP A 3 -3.09 -18.63 5.61
N LEU A 4 -2.01 -18.52 4.83
CA LEU A 4 -2.10 -18.12 3.42
C LEU A 4 -2.41 -19.35 2.56
N PRO A 5 -3.48 -19.33 1.74
CA PRO A 5 -3.82 -20.44 0.86
C PRO A 5 -2.68 -20.79 -0.10
N LYS A 6 -2.56 -22.06 -0.48
CA LYS A 6 -1.59 -22.56 -1.46
C LYS A 6 -2.25 -22.95 -2.79
N ASP A 7 -3.50 -22.57 -2.96
CA ASP A 7 -4.34 -22.85 -4.12
C ASP A 7 -4.51 -21.61 -5.00
N ASP A 8 -5.42 -21.71 -5.97
CA ASP A 8 -5.74 -20.66 -6.93
C ASP A 8 -6.39 -19.41 -6.32
N SER A 9 -6.68 -19.38 -5.00
CA SER A 9 -7.12 -18.16 -4.33
C SER A 9 -5.95 -17.22 -3.99
N ASN A 10 -4.71 -17.73 -3.94
CA ASN A 10 -3.51 -16.95 -3.64
C ASN A 10 -2.98 -16.21 -4.87
N LEU A 11 -2.77 -14.90 -4.73
CA LEU A 11 -2.25 -14.04 -5.80
C LEU A 11 -0.90 -14.50 -6.37
N CYS A 12 -0.02 -15.14 -5.58
CA CYS A 12 1.22 -15.71 -6.10
C CYS A 12 0.96 -16.84 -7.09
N VAL A 13 0.01 -17.73 -6.77
CA VAL A 13 -0.35 -18.87 -7.62
C VAL A 13 -1.07 -18.37 -8.87
N LYS A 14 -1.99 -17.42 -8.73
CA LYS A 14 -2.66 -16.77 -9.87
C LYS A 14 -1.68 -16.07 -10.82
N ALA A 15 -0.70 -15.35 -10.26
CA ALA A 15 0.35 -14.69 -11.05
C ALA A 15 1.18 -15.70 -11.85
N TRP A 16 1.56 -16.82 -11.23
CA TRP A 16 2.25 -17.90 -11.94
C TRP A 16 1.37 -18.51 -13.05
N GLN A 17 0.11 -18.83 -12.75
CA GLN A 17 -0.80 -19.42 -13.74
C GLN A 17 -0.99 -18.49 -14.95
N LYS A 18 -1.19 -17.18 -14.74
CA LYS A 18 -1.30 -16.18 -15.82
C LYS A 18 -0.07 -16.18 -16.72
N MET A 19 1.13 -16.33 -16.15
CA MET A 19 2.37 -16.40 -16.93
C MET A 19 2.52 -17.73 -17.67
N VAL A 20 2.10 -18.85 -17.07
CA VAL A 20 2.04 -20.16 -17.75
C VAL A 20 1.09 -20.09 -18.95
N ASP A 21 -0.08 -19.50 -18.78
CA ASP A 21 -1.08 -19.38 -19.84
C ASP A 21 -0.60 -18.48 -20.99
N ALA A 22 0.19 -17.44 -20.68
CA ALA A 22 0.69 -16.49 -21.67
C ALA A 22 1.95 -16.96 -22.41
N PHE A 23 2.81 -17.78 -21.77
CA PHE A 23 4.16 -18.08 -22.27
C PHE A 23 4.54 -19.57 -22.21
N GLU A 24 3.61 -20.47 -21.89
CA GLU A 24 3.83 -21.93 -21.80
C GLU A 24 5.02 -22.29 -20.88
N LEU A 25 5.07 -21.67 -19.70
CA LEU A 25 6.18 -21.85 -18.76
C LEU A 25 6.19 -23.23 -18.11
N GLY A 26 7.39 -23.68 -17.72
CA GLY A 26 7.57 -24.86 -16.89
C GLY A 26 7.13 -24.65 -15.42
N GLY A 27 7.40 -25.66 -14.60
CA GLY A 27 7.14 -25.58 -13.15
C GLY A 27 8.16 -24.73 -12.42
N VAL A 28 7.72 -24.07 -11.35
CA VAL A 28 8.57 -23.34 -10.39
C VAL A 28 8.24 -23.72 -8.96
N SER A 29 9.18 -23.51 -8.05
CA SER A 29 8.94 -23.55 -6.61
C SER A 29 8.85 -22.11 -6.09
N ILE A 30 7.75 -21.78 -5.41
CA ILE A 30 7.51 -20.45 -4.84
C ILE A 30 7.56 -20.58 -3.32
N GLU A 31 8.51 -19.88 -2.70
CA GLU A 31 8.58 -19.69 -1.26
C GLU A 31 8.30 -18.23 -0.92
N LEU A 32 7.34 -17.99 -0.02
CA LEU A 32 6.95 -16.65 0.41
C LEU A 32 7.17 -16.48 1.90
N GLU A 33 8.17 -15.68 2.26
CA GLU A 33 8.35 -15.19 3.62
C GLU A 33 7.44 -13.98 3.85
N LYS A 34 6.28 -14.21 4.48
CA LYS A 34 5.27 -13.17 4.66
C LYS A 34 5.50 -12.36 5.94
N ARG A 35 6.01 -11.13 5.78
CA ARG A 35 6.19 -10.14 6.86
C ARG A 35 5.14 -9.04 6.89
N ILE A 36 4.65 -8.63 5.72
CA ILE A 36 3.61 -7.59 5.60
C ILE A 36 2.25 -8.20 5.95
N PRO A 37 1.49 -7.64 6.91
CA PRO A 37 0.15 -8.12 7.26
C PRO A 37 -0.82 -8.12 6.07
N ALA A 38 -1.75 -9.07 6.06
CA ALA A 38 -2.82 -9.09 5.06
C ALA A 38 -3.88 -8.03 5.36
N GLY A 39 -4.41 -7.38 4.31
CA GLY A 39 -5.58 -6.49 4.44
C GLY A 39 -5.35 -5.23 5.28
N GLY A 40 -4.09 -4.83 5.52
CA GLY A 40 -3.74 -3.65 6.33
C GLY A 40 -3.54 -2.37 5.53
N GLY A 41 -3.90 -2.32 4.24
CA GLY A 41 -3.70 -1.14 3.39
C GLY A 41 -2.28 -0.97 2.81
N LEU A 42 -1.39 -1.95 3.00
CA LEU A 42 0.03 -1.88 2.61
C LEU A 42 0.35 -2.47 1.21
N GLY A 43 -0.66 -2.86 0.43
CA GLY A 43 -0.46 -3.42 -0.91
C GLY A 43 0.30 -4.76 -0.95
N GLY A 44 0.46 -5.44 0.20
CA GLY A 44 1.36 -6.60 0.30
C GLY A 44 0.99 -7.78 -0.62
N GLY A 45 -0.29 -8.00 -0.90
CA GLY A 45 -0.73 -9.04 -1.84
C GLY A 45 -0.39 -8.70 -3.30
N SER A 46 -0.69 -7.47 -3.71
CA SER A 46 -0.37 -6.96 -5.05
C SER A 46 1.14 -6.93 -5.30
N SER A 47 1.93 -6.55 -4.29
CA SER A 47 3.40 -6.61 -4.33
C SER A 47 3.91 -8.05 -4.53
N ASN A 48 3.29 -9.03 -3.87
CA ASN A 48 3.65 -10.44 -4.06
C ASN A 48 3.37 -10.89 -5.51
N ALA A 49 2.19 -10.57 -6.06
CA ALA A 49 1.85 -10.88 -7.45
C ALA A 49 2.85 -10.25 -8.45
N ALA A 50 3.10 -8.95 -8.34
CA ALA A 50 4.04 -8.23 -9.19
C ALA A 50 5.47 -8.82 -9.12
N THR A 51 5.90 -9.23 -7.92
CA THR A 51 7.21 -9.88 -7.73
C THR A 51 7.29 -11.22 -8.44
N ILE A 52 6.22 -12.03 -8.42
CA ILE A 52 6.15 -13.29 -9.16
C ILE A 52 6.22 -13.02 -10.67
N LEU A 53 5.43 -12.07 -11.19
CA LEU A 53 5.45 -11.71 -12.61
C LEU A 53 6.85 -11.28 -13.09
N LYS A 54 7.48 -10.34 -12.38
CA LYS A 54 8.85 -9.87 -12.69
C LYS A 54 9.89 -10.98 -12.52
N GLY A 55 9.73 -11.81 -11.50
CA GLY A 55 10.62 -12.94 -11.20
C GLY A 55 10.56 -14.00 -12.30
N LEU A 56 9.37 -14.35 -12.78
CA LEU A 56 9.17 -15.31 -13.87
C LEU A 56 9.69 -14.78 -15.20
N ARG A 57 9.41 -13.50 -15.54
CA ARG A 57 10.02 -12.85 -16.70
C ARG A 57 11.54 -13.00 -16.68
N LYS A 58 12.17 -12.72 -15.54
CA LYS A 58 13.63 -12.84 -15.38
C LYS A 58 14.12 -14.28 -15.42
N LEU A 59 13.44 -15.21 -14.75
CA LEU A 59 13.85 -16.61 -14.61
C LEU A 59 13.78 -17.36 -15.94
N TYR A 60 12.78 -17.06 -16.76
CA TYR A 60 12.58 -17.67 -18.08
C TYR A 60 13.11 -16.82 -19.24
N GLU A 61 13.79 -15.69 -18.94
CA GLU A 61 14.35 -14.78 -19.94
C GLU A 61 13.33 -14.34 -21.00
N LEU A 62 12.10 -14.04 -20.57
CA LEU A 62 11.00 -13.70 -21.47
C LEU A 62 11.17 -12.28 -22.02
N ASP A 63 10.96 -12.15 -23.34
CA ASP A 63 10.93 -10.86 -24.03
C ASP A 63 9.56 -10.20 -23.88
N VAL A 64 9.31 -9.65 -22.69
CA VAL A 64 8.03 -9.04 -22.29
C VAL A 64 8.29 -7.71 -21.62
N SER A 65 7.67 -6.66 -22.15
CA SER A 65 7.79 -5.30 -21.63
C SER A 65 7.10 -5.14 -20.27
N ASP A 66 7.40 -4.05 -19.56
CA ASP A 66 6.68 -3.72 -18.32
C ASP A 66 5.19 -3.46 -18.61
N ASP A 67 4.84 -2.79 -19.71
CA ASP A 67 3.45 -2.52 -20.10
C ASP A 67 2.64 -3.81 -20.35
N GLU A 68 3.26 -4.81 -20.96
CA GLU A 68 2.63 -6.14 -21.15
C GLU A 68 2.47 -6.87 -19.81
N LEU A 69 3.47 -6.81 -18.92
CA LEU A 69 3.34 -7.36 -17.56
C LEU A 69 2.25 -6.66 -16.76
N GLU A 70 2.11 -5.34 -16.89
CA GLU A 70 1.04 -4.56 -16.24
C GLU A 70 -0.33 -5.00 -16.74
N THR A 71 -0.45 -5.22 -18.05
CA THR A 71 -1.68 -5.74 -18.67
C THR A 71 -2.04 -7.13 -18.13
N ILE A 72 -1.06 -8.00 -17.89
CA ILE A 72 -1.29 -9.29 -17.23
C ILE A 72 -1.65 -9.10 -15.75
N GLY A 73 -0.99 -8.14 -15.09
CA GLY A 73 -1.09 -7.90 -13.65
C GLY A 73 -2.38 -7.22 -13.21
N ILE A 74 -3.02 -6.39 -14.03
CA ILE A 74 -4.22 -5.64 -13.65
C ILE A 74 -5.37 -6.55 -13.22
N ASP A 75 -5.53 -7.72 -13.84
CA ASP A 75 -6.53 -8.72 -13.49
C ASP A 75 -6.32 -9.35 -12.10
N LEU A 76 -5.10 -9.28 -11.57
CA LEU A 76 -4.72 -9.82 -10.26
C LEU A 76 -5.01 -8.81 -9.14
N GLY A 77 -4.97 -7.52 -9.44
CA GLY A 77 -5.29 -6.45 -8.50
C GLY A 77 -4.89 -5.07 -9.03
N ALA A 78 -5.65 -4.04 -8.64
CA ALA A 78 -5.47 -2.67 -9.10
C ALA A 78 -4.06 -2.09 -8.78
N ASP A 79 -3.44 -2.50 -7.67
CA ASP A 79 -2.10 -2.03 -7.30
C ASP A 79 -0.97 -2.86 -7.93
N VAL A 80 -1.25 -3.95 -8.65
CA VAL A 80 -0.20 -4.80 -9.23
C VAL A 80 0.63 -4.03 -10.26
N PRO A 81 0.04 -3.24 -11.19
CA PRO A 81 0.81 -2.40 -12.11
C PRO A 81 1.75 -1.41 -11.40
N PHE A 82 1.30 -0.84 -10.27
CA PHE A 82 2.14 0.05 -9.46
C PHE A 82 3.42 -0.63 -9.01
N PHE A 83 3.33 -1.87 -8.50
CA PHE A 83 4.51 -2.65 -8.09
C PHE A 83 5.34 -3.18 -9.26
N ILE A 84 4.75 -3.32 -10.46
CA ILE A 84 5.50 -3.68 -11.67
C ILE A 84 6.43 -2.54 -12.08
N LYS A 85 5.88 -1.33 -12.27
CA LYS A 85 6.65 -0.10 -12.54
C LYS A 85 7.67 0.18 -11.44
N GLY A 86 7.26 0.02 -10.19
CA GLY A 86 8.05 0.41 -9.03
C GLY A 86 8.28 1.92 -8.97
N LYS A 87 9.17 2.34 -8.07
CA LYS A 87 9.39 3.75 -7.72
C LYS A 87 8.14 4.45 -7.15
N THR A 88 8.33 5.69 -6.71
CA THR A 88 7.24 6.54 -6.27
C THR A 88 6.44 7.06 -7.46
N GLN A 89 5.10 6.95 -7.37
CA GLN A 89 4.19 7.29 -8.46
C GLN A 89 2.94 7.96 -7.89
N ILE A 90 2.35 8.89 -8.65
CA ILE A 90 1.00 9.39 -8.43
C ILE A 90 0.04 8.44 -9.15
N GLY A 91 -0.94 7.92 -8.41
CA GLY A 91 -2.08 7.18 -8.95
C GLY A 91 -3.29 8.11 -9.14
N ASP A 92 -3.98 7.96 -10.27
CA ASP A 92 -5.23 8.64 -10.61
C ASP A 92 -6.22 7.61 -11.22
N GLY A 93 -7.47 8.01 -11.44
CA GLY A 93 -8.56 7.12 -11.84
C GLY A 93 -8.95 6.18 -10.69
N VAL A 94 -9.07 4.89 -10.99
CA VAL A 94 -9.18 3.79 -10.02
C VAL A 94 -7.83 3.18 -9.63
N GLY A 95 -6.72 3.84 -9.99
CA GLY A 95 -5.33 3.37 -9.75
C GLY A 95 -4.62 2.90 -11.02
N GLU A 96 -5.27 2.97 -12.18
CA GLU A 96 -4.75 2.57 -13.49
C GLU A 96 -3.87 3.65 -14.14
N ILE A 97 -4.05 4.93 -13.77
CA ILE A 97 -3.25 6.03 -14.32
C ILE A 97 -2.09 6.30 -13.37
N LEU A 98 -0.92 5.77 -13.71
CA LEU A 98 0.30 5.90 -12.91
C LEU A 98 1.31 6.86 -13.54
N LYS A 99 1.71 7.89 -12.79
CA LYS A 99 2.71 8.87 -13.21
C LYS A 99 3.90 8.87 -12.24
N PRO A 100 5.10 8.48 -12.68
CA PRO A 100 6.29 8.53 -11.84
C PRO A 100 6.56 9.93 -11.29
N ILE A 101 7.01 9.98 -10.04
CA ILE A 101 7.54 11.20 -9.42
C ILE A 101 8.93 10.92 -8.85
N GLU A 102 9.83 11.88 -8.98
CA GLU A 102 11.21 11.77 -8.50
C GLU A 102 11.36 12.27 -7.05
N THR A 103 10.26 12.64 -6.41
CA THR A 103 10.27 13.21 -5.06
C THR A 103 9.96 12.13 -4.03
N ILE A 104 10.88 11.95 -3.08
CA ILE A 104 10.64 11.18 -1.86
C ILE A 104 10.38 12.14 -0.71
N ILE A 105 9.43 11.80 0.13
CA ILE A 105 9.34 12.40 1.46
C ILE A 105 10.37 11.70 2.35
N ASN A 106 11.57 12.27 2.44
CA ASN A 106 12.62 11.74 3.30
C ASN A 106 12.18 11.73 4.76
N GLY A 107 12.41 10.62 5.45
CA GLY A 107 12.11 10.47 6.88
C GLY A 107 11.98 9.01 7.27
N SER A 108 11.94 8.77 8.57
CA SER A 108 11.67 7.46 9.15
C SER A 108 10.17 7.24 9.30
N TYR A 109 9.67 6.11 8.83
CA TYR A 109 8.25 5.78 8.84
C TYR A 109 7.99 4.70 9.89
N LEU A 110 7.23 5.04 10.92
CA LEU A 110 6.68 4.07 11.86
C LEU A 110 5.29 3.65 11.38
N LEU A 111 5.15 2.40 10.97
CA LEU A 111 3.87 1.77 10.68
C LEU A 111 3.34 1.07 11.93
N VAL A 112 2.08 1.33 12.26
CA VAL A 112 1.36 0.67 13.35
C VAL A 112 0.15 -0.05 12.76
N ALA A 113 0.24 -1.37 12.71
CA ALA A 113 -0.78 -2.25 12.17
C ALA A 113 -1.51 -2.96 13.33
N PRO A 114 -2.74 -2.51 13.68
CA PRO A 114 -3.56 -3.22 14.66
C PRO A 114 -4.04 -4.56 14.09
N ASP A 115 -4.38 -5.51 14.97
CA ASP A 115 -5.06 -6.75 14.60
C ASP A 115 -6.55 -6.47 14.32
N LEU A 116 -6.79 -5.67 13.29
CA LEU A 116 -8.09 -5.19 12.85
C LEU A 116 -8.14 -5.27 11.33
N HIS A 117 -9.21 -5.83 10.78
CA HIS A 117 -9.45 -5.85 9.35
C HIS A 117 -10.57 -4.87 8.99
N ILE A 118 -10.30 -3.98 8.05
CA ILE A 118 -11.30 -3.08 7.46
C ILE A 118 -11.61 -3.60 6.07
N ASP A 119 -12.88 -3.95 5.82
CA ASP A 119 -13.32 -4.36 4.49
C ASP A 119 -13.23 -3.17 3.54
N THR A 120 -12.34 -3.27 2.55
CA THR A 120 -12.16 -2.25 1.52
C THR A 120 -13.47 -1.94 0.80
N LYS A 121 -14.32 -2.93 0.49
CA LYS A 121 -15.61 -2.69 -0.18
C LYS A 121 -16.55 -1.86 0.68
N TRP A 122 -16.58 -2.13 1.98
CA TRP A 122 -17.35 -1.32 2.93
C TRP A 122 -16.83 0.13 2.95
N ALA A 123 -15.50 0.31 3.05
CA ALA A 123 -14.91 1.65 3.08
C ALA A 123 -15.23 2.46 1.81
N TYR A 124 -15.12 1.85 0.63
CA TYR A 124 -15.51 2.50 -0.62
C TYR A 124 -17.02 2.77 -0.71
N GLY A 125 -17.85 1.88 -0.17
CA GLY A 125 -19.31 2.05 -0.13
C GLY A 125 -19.73 3.26 0.72
N GLU A 126 -19.19 3.35 1.93
CA GLU A 126 -19.46 4.47 2.84
C GLU A 126 -18.89 5.78 2.29
N PHE A 127 -17.70 5.75 1.67
CA PHE A 127 -17.10 6.95 1.10
C PHE A 127 -17.96 7.54 -0.05
N ARG A 128 -18.52 6.69 -0.93
CA ARG A 128 -19.45 7.14 -1.97
C ARG A 128 -20.68 7.84 -1.38
N ASN A 129 -21.23 7.33 -0.28
CA ASN A 129 -22.37 7.95 0.40
C ASN A 129 -22.05 9.36 0.93
N ILE A 130 -20.78 9.67 1.22
CA ILE A 130 -20.33 11.00 1.62
C ILE A 130 -20.12 11.92 0.41
N LEU A 131 -19.52 11.42 -0.67
CA LEU A 131 -19.29 12.20 -1.90
C LEU A 131 -20.60 12.62 -2.60
N ASP A 132 -21.67 11.86 -2.44
CA ASP A 132 -23.01 12.24 -2.91
C ASP A 132 -23.62 13.43 -2.12
N ARG A 133 -22.88 13.97 -1.13
CA ARG A 133 -23.17 15.25 -0.47
C ARG A 133 -22.23 16.32 -1.06
N PRO A 134 -22.74 17.52 -1.39
CA PRO A 134 -21.94 18.53 -2.08
C PRO A 134 -20.83 19.05 -1.15
N ASN A 135 -19.60 18.59 -1.37
CA ASN A 135 -18.39 19.24 -0.87
C ASN A 135 -17.27 19.13 -1.91
N GLU A 136 -16.44 20.18 -1.97
CA GLU A 136 -15.45 20.45 -3.00
C GLU A 136 -14.38 19.36 -3.11
N ILE A 137 -14.27 18.75 -4.30
CA ILE A 137 -13.16 17.87 -4.66
C ILE A 137 -11.91 18.74 -4.84
N VAL A 138 -10.91 18.56 -3.97
CA VAL A 138 -9.65 19.30 -4.04
C VAL A 138 -8.83 18.78 -5.22
N ASN A 139 -8.41 19.68 -6.10
CA ASN A 139 -7.74 19.37 -7.37
C ASN A 139 -6.21 19.33 -7.18
N PHE A 140 -5.65 18.13 -7.01
CA PHE A 140 -4.23 17.86 -6.71
C PHE A 140 -3.17 18.18 -7.81
N PRO A 141 -3.45 18.25 -9.13
CA PRO A 141 -2.39 18.32 -10.16
C PRO A 141 -1.53 19.60 -10.14
N GLY A 142 -2.05 20.70 -9.59
CA GLY A 142 -1.39 22.02 -9.65
C GLY A 142 -0.28 22.24 -8.61
N PHE A 143 -0.24 21.44 -7.54
CA PHE A 143 0.56 21.76 -6.34
C PHE A 143 1.88 20.98 -6.23
N ILE A 144 2.06 19.90 -7.03
CA ILE A 144 3.19 18.96 -6.96
C ILE A 144 4.41 19.46 -7.79
N ARG A 145 4.50 20.76 -8.10
CA ARG A 145 5.67 21.38 -8.75
C ARG A 145 6.73 21.88 -7.75
N LYS A 146 6.62 21.53 -6.47
CA LYS A 146 7.55 21.95 -5.40
C LYS A 146 8.45 20.77 -5.00
N GLU A 147 9.72 21.04 -4.73
CA GLU A 147 10.72 20.07 -4.22
C GLU A 147 10.33 19.47 -2.86
N ILE A 148 9.43 20.14 -2.14
CA ILE A 148 8.84 19.69 -0.87
C ILE A 148 7.34 19.51 -1.11
N ILE A 149 6.84 18.29 -0.96
CA ILE A 149 5.39 18.01 -1.00
C ILE A 149 4.82 18.32 0.39
N PRO A 150 3.92 19.32 0.54
CA PRO A 150 3.32 19.64 1.84
C PRO A 150 2.51 18.46 2.39
N PHE A 151 2.56 18.25 3.71
CA PHE A 151 1.80 17.20 4.37
C PHE A 151 0.28 17.33 4.22
N GLU A 152 -0.21 18.55 3.96
CA GLU A 152 -1.63 18.81 3.69
C GLU A 152 -2.12 18.12 2.39
N LEU A 153 -1.22 17.66 1.51
CA LEU A 153 -1.58 16.91 0.31
C LEU A 153 -1.74 15.39 0.53
N PHE A 154 -1.47 14.90 1.74
CA PHE A 154 -1.51 13.46 2.09
C PHE A 154 -2.71 13.09 2.96
N GLU A 155 -3.72 13.95 3.03
CA GLU A 155 -4.96 13.61 3.72
C GLU A 155 -5.61 12.41 3.05
N ASN A 156 -6.02 11.45 3.87
CA ASN A 156 -6.66 10.23 3.41
C ASN A 156 -8.16 10.36 3.65
N ASP A 157 -8.91 10.50 2.56
CA ASP A 157 -10.35 10.70 2.58
C ASP A 157 -11.12 9.60 3.34
N PHE A 158 -10.58 8.37 3.41
CA PHE A 158 -11.19 7.29 4.17
C PHE A 158 -11.21 7.55 5.67
N GLU A 159 -10.34 8.40 6.20
CA GLU A 159 -10.30 8.67 7.64
C GLU A 159 -11.62 9.25 8.16
N ALA A 160 -12.33 10.03 7.34
CA ALA A 160 -13.63 10.61 7.69
C ALA A 160 -14.70 9.54 7.99
N ILE A 161 -14.59 8.35 7.39
CA ILE A 161 -15.49 7.22 7.65
C ILE A 161 -14.88 6.19 8.59
N VAL A 162 -13.57 5.94 8.48
CA VAL A 162 -12.88 4.87 9.20
C VAL A 162 -12.72 5.25 10.67
N VAL A 163 -12.34 6.49 10.98
CA VAL A 163 -12.09 6.89 12.38
C VAL A 163 -13.36 6.83 13.23
N PRO A 164 -14.53 7.32 12.78
CA PRO A 164 -15.77 7.16 13.54
C PRO A 164 -16.20 5.70 13.72
N ALA A 165 -16.04 4.86 12.69
CA ALA A 165 -16.43 3.44 12.73
C ALA A 165 -15.45 2.58 13.56
N TYR A 166 -14.16 2.94 13.53
CA TYR A 166 -13.07 2.26 14.21
C TYR A 166 -12.23 3.26 15.01
N PRO A 167 -12.70 3.69 16.21
CA PRO A 167 -12.03 4.72 17.01
C PRO A 167 -10.57 4.42 17.37
N GLU A 168 -10.19 3.13 17.41
CA GLU A 168 -8.81 2.68 17.61
C GLU A 168 -7.84 3.25 16.56
N ILE A 169 -8.28 3.40 15.31
CA ILE A 169 -7.49 4.03 14.24
C ILE A 169 -7.18 5.49 14.59
N GLY A 170 -8.18 6.24 15.06
CA GLY A 170 -8.00 7.61 15.52
C GLY A 170 -7.07 7.72 16.73
N GLN A 171 -7.15 6.76 17.66
CA GLN A 171 -6.25 6.70 18.82
C GLN A 171 -4.80 6.45 18.41
N ILE A 172 -4.56 5.51 17.47
CA ILE A 172 -3.21 5.24 16.94
C ILE A 172 -2.66 6.48 16.25
N LYS A 173 -3.44 7.12 15.37
CA LYS A 173 -3.05 8.35 14.67
C LYS A 173 -2.69 9.47 15.65
N ASN A 174 -3.53 9.69 16.67
CA ASN A 174 -3.27 10.72 17.68
C ASN A 174 -2.01 10.38 18.50
N SER A 175 -1.81 9.10 18.85
CA SER A 175 -0.61 8.65 19.56
C SER A 175 0.65 8.96 18.75
N LEU A 176 0.68 8.66 17.45
CA LEU A 176 1.82 9.01 16.58
C LEU A 176 2.13 10.51 16.63
N ARG A 177 1.10 11.36 16.53
CA ARG A 177 1.26 12.84 16.60
C ARG A 177 1.79 13.32 17.94
N VAL A 178 1.22 12.83 19.04
CA VAL A 178 1.65 13.21 20.40
C VAL A 178 3.10 12.82 20.66
N HIS A 179 3.57 11.71 20.07
CA HIS A 179 4.95 11.24 20.22
C HIS A 179 5.89 11.75 19.12
N GLY A 180 5.57 12.86 18.45
CA GLY A 180 6.53 13.60 17.63
C GLY A 180 6.46 13.34 16.12
N ALA A 181 5.45 12.60 15.63
CA ALA A 181 5.30 12.43 14.19
C ALA A 181 4.93 13.76 13.51
N ARG A 182 5.78 14.24 12.60
CA ARG A 182 5.51 15.45 11.78
C ARG A 182 4.31 15.26 10.87
N PHE A 183 4.03 14.00 10.53
CA PHE A 183 2.84 13.58 9.80
C PHE A 183 2.33 12.24 10.33
N ALA A 184 1.02 12.04 10.32
CA ALA A 184 0.41 10.74 10.60
C ALA A 184 -0.89 10.62 9.81
N SER A 185 -1.12 9.47 9.20
CA SER A 185 -2.31 9.19 8.38
C SER A 185 -2.58 7.69 8.26
N LEU A 186 -3.82 7.34 7.92
CA LEU A 186 -4.21 6.00 7.50
C LEU A 186 -3.53 5.62 6.16
N SER A 187 -3.12 4.37 6.02
CA SER A 187 -2.60 3.83 4.75
C SER A 187 -3.71 3.12 3.97
N GLY A 188 -4.02 3.59 2.75
CA GLY A 188 -5.12 3.05 1.93
C GLY A 188 -6.46 3.12 2.68
N SER A 189 -7.29 2.08 2.57
CA SER A 189 -8.51 1.96 3.39
C SER A 189 -8.25 1.52 4.84
N GLY A 190 -6.98 1.38 5.24
CA GLY A 190 -6.57 0.85 6.54
C GLY A 190 -6.43 -0.68 6.57
N SER A 191 -6.16 -1.27 7.74
CA SER A 191 -6.14 -0.64 9.07
C SER A 191 -4.79 -0.03 9.51
N THR A 192 -3.72 -0.14 8.72
CA THR A 192 -2.42 0.38 9.14
C THR A 192 -2.43 1.91 9.17
N VAL A 193 -1.94 2.48 10.25
CA VAL A 193 -1.67 3.92 10.37
C VAL A 193 -0.16 4.11 10.37
N PHE A 194 0.34 5.12 9.65
CA PHE A 194 1.76 5.43 9.63
C PHE A 194 2.02 6.83 10.19
N GLY A 195 3.16 6.98 10.84
CA GLY A 195 3.73 8.26 11.26
C GLY A 195 5.06 8.49 10.56
N VAL A 196 5.33 9.74 10.19
CA VAL A 196 6.59 10.17 9.57
C VAL A 196 7.37 10.98 10.59
N PHE A 197 8.64 10.65 10.75
CA PHE A 197 9.59 11.25 11.67
C PHE A 197 10.82 11.71 10.89
N ASP A 198 11.54 12.70 11.42
CA ASP A 198 12.77 13.16 10.78
C ASP A 198 13.92 12.17 11.01
N GLU A 199 13.97 11.53 12.19
CA GLU A 199 15.03 10.61 12.59
C GLU A 199 14.50 9.23 13.01
N ASP A 200 15.28 8.17 12.74
CA ASP A 200 14.98 6.79 13.18
C ASP A 200 14.87 6.67 14.72
N ALA A 201 15.61 7.50 15.46
CA ALA A 201 15.58 7.50 16.92
C ALA A 201 14.22 7.97 17.46
N ASP A 202 13.61 8.96 16.81
CA ASP A 202 12.30 9.49 17.20
C ASP A 202 11.19 8.47 16.89
N ALA A 203 11.26 7.82 15.72
CA ALA A 203 10.36 6.73 15.37
C ALA A 203 10.44 5.57 16.37
N LYS A 204 11.66 5.18 16.80
CA LYS A 204 11.86 4.14 17.84
C LYS A 204 11.34 4.57 19.21
N SER A 205 11.52 5.83 19.58
CA SER A 205 10.97 6.37 20.82
C SER A 205 9.44 6.29 20.80
N ALA A 206 8.81 6.72 19.69
CA ALA A 206 7.36 6.64 19.51
C ALA A 206 6.85 5.20 19.51
N GLU A 207 7.56 4.27 18.86
CA GLU A 207 7.24 2.84 18.82
C GLU A 207 7.08 2.26 20.23
N SER A 208 7.94 2.67 21.18
CA SER A 208 7.92 2.16 22.56
C SER A 208 6.63 2.49 23.35
N HIS A 209 5.82 3.43 22.87
CA HIS A 209 4.54 3.80 23.48
C HIS A 209 3.36 2.98 22.95
N PHE A 210 3.56 2.16 21.91
CA PHE A 210 2.52 1.30 21.38
C PHE A 210 2.46 -0.04 22.12
N SER A 211 1.24 -0.54 22.31
CA SER A 211 1.00 -1.84 22.93
C SER A 211 1.59 -2.97 22.08
N SER A 212 2.14 -4.01 22.73
CA SER A 212 2.66 -5.21 22.07
C SER A 212 1.62 -6.01 21.29
N ARG A 213 0.33 -5.65 21.39
CA ARG A 213 -0.75 -6.20 20.56
C ARG A 213 -0.75 -5.67 19.13
N TYR A 214 -0.07 -4.56 18.86
CA TYR A 214 0.08 -4.00 17.52
C TYR A 214 1.35 -4.54 16.88
N ASN A 215 1.30 -4.81 15.58
CA ASN A 215 2.50 -5.05 14.80
C ASN A 215 3.07 -3.69 14.38
N THR A 216 4.31 -3.41 14.77
CA THR A 216 5.00 -2.17 14.41
C THR A 216 6.19 -2.44 13.50
N PHE A 217 6.44 -1.51 12.58
CA PHE A 217 7.57 -1.58 11.66
C PHE A 217 8.15 -0.18 11.47
N ILE A 218 9.48 -0.07 11.54
CA ILE A 218 10.19 1.16 11.16
C ILE A 218 10.87 0.92 9.82
N THR A 219 10.61 1.78 8.85
CA THR A 219 11.16 1.68 7.49
C THR A 219 11.50 3.05 6.92
N ASN A 220 12.35 3.05 5.90
CA ASN A 220 12.65 4.22 5.11
C ASN A 220 12.18 3.98 3.66
N PRO A 221 11.55 4.97 3.00
CA PRO A 221 11.12 4.84 1.62
C PRO A 221 12.35 4.72 0.69
N THR A 222 12.24 3.88 -0.34
CA THR A 222 13.26 3.69 -1.37
C THR A 222 12.74 4.13 -2.73
N LEU A 223 13.59 4.73 -3.56
CA LEU A 223 13.31 4.95 -5.00
C LEU A 223 13.30 3.64 -5.77
#